data_AF-A0A1F8J0X6-F1
#
_entry.id   AF-A0A1F8J0X6-F1
#
_cell.length_a   1.000
_cell.length_b   1.000
_cell.length_c   1.000
_cell.angle_alpha   90.00
_cell.angle_beta   90.00
_cell.angle_gamma   90.00
#
_symmetry.space_group_name_H-M   'P 1'
#
loop_
_entity.id
_entity.type
_entity.pdbx_description
1 polymer ?
#
loop_
_entity_poly.entity_id
_entity_poly.type
_entity_poly.pdbx_seq_one_letter_code
_entity_poly.pdbx_strand_id
1 'polypeptide(L)'
;MDDSDWIDLPDDNYLVVLGYETKNTIALDALIREYNEILKDQVATLPCRIRKLNTIIRFIQDWTDNRLEEIDKKKHLLWISDIAAKKRNYLTELQNIYENKHHEEEVQNAYHSDISLLRDLAKIPILLNNHRFFSLKMREYWGDFWFETLDPCHRRVTPFLDRWNELRKLNPQTPHFFLWLETQHIPKYVPRVTYLKGEELEKKRLIVKDGLFWKKTDSEWALANFNTPSKRYLFSIDLTGEIYAAEEEEGVSHSSFTCGKPVLGGGLFQIHQGQLTSLALESGHYMPSMETGHQILKIFEEKGALLPGNLEVIFFYDRNKYKIELVTNPLPSLEQFKEVLESAYARKLRGVS
;
A
#
# COMPACT_ATOMS: atom_id res chain seq x y z
N MET A 1 13.85 17.21 10.19
CA MET A 1 14.11 16.66 8.85
C MET A 1 12.78 16.11 8.40
N ASP A 2 11.98 16.99 7.80
CA ASP A 2 10.63 16.66 7.33
C ASP A 2 10.71 15.59 6.25
N ASP A 3 9.71 14.70 6.26
CA ASP A 3 9.42 13.66 5.27
C ASP A 3 9.73 14.10 3.85
N SER A 4 10.95 13.87 3.38
CA SER A 4 11.27 14.20 2.01
C SER A 4 10.50 13.26 1.09
N ASP A 5 9.75 13.86 0.19
CA ASP A 5 9.08 13.17 -0.89
C ASP A 5 10.11 12.36 -1.68
N TRP A 6 10.05 11.05 -1.51
CA TRP A 6 10.65 10.13 -2.44
C TRP A 6 10.05 10.43 -3.83
N ILE A 7 10.75 11.17 -4.69
CA ILE A 7 10.31 11.50 -6.05
C ILE A 7 11.49 11.35 -6.99
N ASP A 8 12.57 11.99 -6.58
CA ASP A 8 13.84 12.04 -7.26
C ASP A 8 14.89 12.58 -6.28
N LEU A 9 16.16 12.51 -6.65
CA LEU A 9 17.20 13.23 -5.92
C LEU A 9 16.96 14.75 -6.05
N PRO A 10 16.83 15.50 -4.93
CA PRO A 10 16.66 16.95 -4.99
C PRO A 10 17.76 17.64 -5.78
N ASP A 11 17.41 18.70 -6.49
CA ASP A 11 18.38 19.60 -7.11
C ASP A 11 18.81 20.68 -6.10
N ASP A 12 19.42 20.23 -5.00
CA ASP A 12 19.91 21.08 -3.93
C ASP A 12 21.40 21.39 -4.10
N ASN A 13 21.90 22.40 -3.37
CA ASN A 13 23.32 22.63 -3.24
C ASN A 13 23.88 21.74 -2.11
N TYR A 14 24.40 20.57 -2.48
CA TYR A 14 24.87 19.59 -1.50
C TYR A 14 26.15 20.01 -0.77
N LEU A 15 26.86 21.04 -1.27
CA LEU A 15 27.95 21.67 -0.53
C LEU A 15 27.44 22.40 0.72
N VAL A 16 26.25 23.02 0.62
CA VAL A 16 25.57 23.69 1.73
C VAL A 16 24.89 22.66 2.63
N VAL A 17 24.17 21.70 2.04
CA VAL A 17 23.38 20.72 2.78
C VAL A 17 24.24 19.78 3.63
N LEU A 18 25.39 19.33 3.10
CA LEU A 18 26.29 18.40 3.80
C LEU A 18 27.37 19.10 4.63
N GLY A 19 27.44 20.43 4.57
CA GLY A 19 28.44 21.26 5.23
C GLY A 19 29.87 21.06 4.71
N TYR A 20 30.63 22.16 4.67
CA TYR A 20 32.04 22.28 4.26
C TYR A 20 32.39 21.68 2.88
N GLU A 21 33.16 22.43 2.09
CA GLU A 21 33.71 21.93 0.83
C GLU A 21 34.82 20.93 1.10
N THR A 22 34.56 19.68 0.72
CA THR A 22 35.50 18.57 0.77
C THR A 22 35.53 17.93 -0.62
N LYS A 23 36.59 17.19 -0.94
CA LYS A 23 36.67 16.43 -2.20
C LYS A 23 35.43 15.55 -2.41
N ASN A 24 34.90 14.95 -1.35
CA ASN A 24 33.75 14.06 -1.44
C ASN A 24 32.41 14.82 -1.57
N THR A 25 32.23 15.96 -0.88
CA THR A 25 31.00 16.77 -1.05
C THR A 25 30.92 17.34 -2.46
N ILE A 26 32.04 17.83 -3.02
CA ILE A 26 32.12 18.32 -4.40
C ILE A 26 31.82 17.21 -5.42
N ALA A 27 32.41 16.03 -5.23
CA ALA A 27 32.17 14.91 -6.13
C ALA A 27 30.71 14.44 -6.08
N LEU A 28 30.09 14.38 -4.90
CA LEU A 28 28.69 13.99 -4.76
C LEU A 28 27.73 15.03 -5.38
N ASP A 29 27.97 16.32 -5.12
CA ASP A 29 27.17 17.42 -5.72
C ASP A 29 27.23 17.35 -7.25
N ALA A 30 28.42 17.16 -7.82
CA ALA A 30 28.59 16.99 -9.27
C ALA A 30 27.84 15.76 -9.81
N LEU A 31 27.94 14.59 -9.15
CA LEU A 31 27.23 13.39 -9.57
C LEU A 31 25.70 13.57 -9.57
N ILE A 32 25.16 14.27 -8.57
CA ILE A 32 23.72 14.54 -8.46
C ILE A 32 23.28 15.56 -9.52
N ARG A 33 24.05 16.62 -9.76
CA ARG A 33 23.78 17.58 -10.85
C ARG A 33 23.76 16.91 -12.21
N GLU A 34 24.79 16.13 -12.52
CA GLU A 34 24.87 15.38 -13.77
C GLU A 34 23.69 14.41 -13.94
N TYR A 35 23.17 13.83 -12.86
CA TYR A 35 21.97 13.02 -12.90
C TYR A 35 20.71 13.86 -13.22
N ASN A 36 20.56 15.02 -12.57
CA ASN A 36 19.42 15.92 -12.74
C ASN A 36 19.35 16.58 -14.13
N GLU A 37 20.49 16.74 -14.81
CA GLU A 37 20.57 17.26 -16.18
C GLU A 37 20.06 16.28 -17.25
N ILE A 38 19.90 14.99 -16.92
CA ILE A 38 19.43 14.00 -17.88
C ILE A 38 17.92 14.15 -18.13
N LEU A 39 17.54 14.30 -19.40
CA LEU A 39 16.14 14.36 -19.81
C LEU A 39 15.32 13.18 -19.27
N LYS A 40 14.19 13.48 -18.63
CA LYS A 40 13.36 12.49 -17.93
C LYS A 40 12.23 11.91 -18.79
N ASP A 41 11.92 12.56 -19.90
CA ASP A 41 10.79 12.28 -20.78
C ASP A 41 11.14 11.41 -22.00
N GLN A 42 12.37 10.87 -22.05
CA GLN A 42 12.87 10.04 -23.14
C GLN A 42 13.15 8.60 -22.68
N VAL A 43 12.61 7.59 -23.39
CA VAL A 43 12.93 6.17 -23.10
C VAL A 43 14.44 5.92 -23.18
N ALA A 44 15.10 6.52 -24.18
CA ALA A 44 16.51 6.32 -24.45
C ALA A 44 17.45 6.75 -23.31
N THR A 45 16.97 7.60 -22.38
CA THR A 45 17.78 8.06 -21.26
C THR A 45 17.65 7.17 -20.01
N LEU A 46 16.64 6.30 -19.94
CA LEU A 46 16.42 5.40 -18.78
C LEU A 46 17.68 4.61 -18.39
N PRO A 47 18.42 3.95 -19.31
CA PRO A 47 19.61 3.20 -18.94
C PRO A 47 20.71 4.10 -18.35
N CYS A 48 20.85 5.33 -18.85
CA CYS A 48 21.84 6.27 -18.36
C CYS A 48 21.49 6.77 -16.95
N ARG A 49 20.22 7.13 -16.73
CA ARG A 49 19.71 7.55 -15.41
C ARG A 49 19.92 6.46 -14.36
N ILE A 50 19.58 5.20 -14.69
CA ILE A 50 19.79 4.03 -13.81
C ILE A 50 21.27 3.85 -13.46
N ARG A 51 22.18 4.01 -14.44
CA ARG A 51 23.63 3.93 -14.19
C ARG A 51 24.12 5.04 -13.27
N LYS A 52 23.71 6.29 -13.48
CA LYS A 52 24.10 7.42 -12.62
C LYS A 52 23.64 7.24 -11.18
N LEU A 53 22.39 6.79 -10.96
CA LEU A 53 21.89 6.47 -9.63
C LEU A 53 22.71 5.38 -8.95
N ASN A 54 23.09 4.32 -9.67
CA ASN A 54 23.99 3.30 -9.13
C ASN A 54 25.38 3.86 -8.77
N THR A 55 25.93 4.78 -9.57
CA THR A 55 27.19 5.47 -9.24
C THR A 55 27.07 6.27 -7.95
N ILE A 56 25.98 7.03 -7.78
CA ILE A 56 25.71 7.81 -6.56
C ILE A 56 25.60 6.90 -5.34
N ILE A 57 24.81 5.82 -5.42
CA ILE A 57 24.63 4.85 -4.33
C ILE A 57 25.97 4.25 -3.89
N ARG A 58 26.78 3.79 -4.86
CA ARG A 58 28.10 3.22 -4.58
C ARG A 58 29.05 4.23 -3.95
N PHE A 59 29.09 5.45 -4.51
CA PHE A 59 29.92 6.52 -3.98
C PHE A 59 29.58 6.83 -2.52
N ILE A 60 28.29 6.94 -2.19
CA ILE A 60 27.83 7.19 -0.82
C ILE A 60 28.21 6.01 0.09
N GLN A 61 27.97 4.78 -0.36
CA GLN A 61 28.31 3.58 0.41
C GLN A 61 29.80 3.56 0.77
N ASP A 62 30.67 3.73 -0.23
CA ASP A 62 32.13 3.80 -0.04
C ASP A 62 32.52 4.92 0.94
N TRP A 63 31.87 6.08 0.85
CA TRP A 63 32.15 7.18 1.76
C TRP A 63 31.72 6.87 3.19
N THR A 64 30.55 6.24 3.39
CA THR A 64 30.04 5.90 4.72
C THR A 64 30.79 4.75 5.40
N ASP A 65 31.31 3.81 4.62
CA ASP A 65 32.06 2.63 5.12
C ASP A 65 33.47 3.01 5.59
N ASN A 66 34.06 4.07 5.03
CA ASN A 66 35.37 4.62 5.43
C ASN A 66 35.34 5.45 6.73
N ARG A 67 34.47 5.07 7.69
CA ARG A 67 34.33 5.65 9.05
C ARG A 67 34.09 7.16 9.09
N LEU A 68 33.06 7.62 8.39
CA LEU A 68 32.55 8.99 8.58
C LEU A 68 32.09 9.20 10.04
N GLU A 69 32.79 10.03 10.80
CA GLU A 69 32.53 10.26 12.23
C GLU A 69 31.34 11.19 12.49
N GLU A 70 31.02 12.09 11.55
CA GLU A 70 29.90 13.02 11.65
C GLU A 70 28.56 12.31 11.46
N ILE A 71 27.85 12.07 12.58
CA ILE A 71 26.58 11.35 12.63
C ILE A 71 25.51 11.98 11.73
N ASP A 72 25.35 13.30 11.77
CA ASP A 72 24.28 13.98 11.03
C ASP A 72 24.55 13.98 9.52
N LYS A 73 25.81 14.14 9.12
CA LYS A 73 26.24 13.99 7.73
C LYS A 73 26.03 12.57 7.23
N LYS A 74 26.38 11.57 8.05
CA LYS A 74 26.13 10.16 7.74
C LYS A 74 24.65 9.87 7.55
N LYS A 75 23.78 10.38 8.44
CA LYS A 75 22.32 10.25 8.28
C LYS A 75 21.84 10.86 6.97
N HIS A 76 22.31 12.06 6.63
CA HIS A 76 21.93 12.73 5.40
C HIS A 76 22.40 11.97 4.16
N LEU A 77 23.62 11.45 4.15
CA LEU A 77 24.14 10.60 3.08
C LEU A 77 23.33 9.31 2.91
N LEU A 78 23.04 8.61 4.01
CA LEU A 78 22.20 7.40 3.96
C LEU A 78 20.80 7.69 3.42
N TRP A 79 20.26 8.85 3.77
CA TRP A 79 18.99 9.34 3.24
C TRP A 79 19.04 9.62 1.73
N ILE A 80 20.09 10.29 1.22
CA ILE A 80 20.31 10.46 -0.23
C ILE A 80 20.44 9.09 -0.92
N SER A 81 21.19 8.16 -0.32
CA SER A 81 21.40 6.82 -0.88
C SER A 81 20.10 6.02 -0.95
N ASP A 82 19.25 6.10 0.08
CA ASP A 82 17.90 5.55 0.05
C ASP A 82 17.16 6.13 -1.16
N ILE A 83 17.06 7.48 -1.27
CA ILE A 83 16.44 8.24 -2.38
C ILE A 83 16.98 7.88 -3.77
N ALA A 84 18.25 7.52 -3.90
CA ALA A 84 18.77 7.04 -5.17
C ALA A 84 18.32 5.59 -5.46
N ALA A 85 18.26 4.73 -4.44
CA ALA A 85 18.01 3.30 -4.57
C ALA A 85 16.59 2.97 -5.02
N LYS A 86 15.54 3.50 -4.37
CA LYS A 86 14.16 3.23 -4.83
C LYS A 86 13.87 3.85 -6.22
N LYS A 87 14.71 4.78 -6.75
CA LYS A 87 14.48 5.59 -7.97
C LYS A 87 15.07 4.87 -9.12
N ARG A 88 16.27 4.33 -8.89
CA ARG A 88 16.84 3.29 -9.72
C ARG A 88 15.85 2.15 -9.88
N ASN A 89 15.28 1.61 -8.78
CA ASN A 89 14.31 0.51 -8.87
C ASN A 89 13.08 0.89 -9.70
N TYR A 90 12.51 2.07 -9.45
CA TYR A 90 11.40 2.60 -10.25
C TYR A 90 11.75 2.70 -11.75
N LEU A 91 12.91 3.29 -12.08
CA LEU A 91 13.34 3.44 -13.47
C LEU A 91 13.65 2.10 -14.13
N THR A 92 14.12 1.10 -13.38
CA THR A 92 14.30 -0.27 -13.87
C THR A 92 12.96 -0.90 -14.24
N GLU A 93 11.94 -0.78 -13.41
CA GLU A 93 10.59 -1.27 -13.75
C GLU A 93 10.01 -0.52 -14.96
N LEU A 94 10.21 0.81 -15.01
CA LEU A 94 9.79 1.61 -16.16
C LEU A 94 10.50 1.17 -17.45
N GLN A 95 11.80 0.90 -17.38
CA GLN A 95 12.58 0.37 -18.51
C GLN A 95 12.01 -0.97 -18.98
N ASN A 96 11.72 -1.89 -18.05
CA ASN A 96 11.12 -3.19 -18.37
C ASN A 96 9.78 -3.05 -19.10
N ILE A 97 8.95 -2.06 -18.72
CA ILE A 97 7.66 -1.78 -19.39
C ILE A 97 7.88 -1.38 -20.87
N TYR A 98 8.93 -0.59 -21.15
CA TYR A 98 9.23 -0.19 -22.53
C TYR A 98 9.89 -1.32 -23.34
N GLU A 99 10.86 -2.03 -22.77
CA GLU A 99 11.59 -3.11 -23.44
C GLU A 99 10.67 -4.28 -23.83
N ASN A 100 9.73 -4.63 -22.96
CA ASN A 100 8.76 -5.70 -23.21
C ASN A 100 7.51 -5.22 -23.96
N LYS A 101 7.50 -3.97 -24.46
CA LYS A 101 6.36 -3.38 -25.20
C LYS A 101 5.02 -3.42 -24.46
N HIS A 102 5.03 -3.54 -23.14
CA HIS A 102 3.83 -3.47 -22.30
C HIS A 102 3.15 -2.08 -22.32
N HIS A 103 3.72 -1.10 -23.01
CA HIS A 103 3.08 0.19 -23.30
C HIS A 103 2.28 0.20 -24.63
N GLU A 104 2.47 -0.80 -25.50
CA GLU A 104 1.85 -0.92 -26.83
C GLU A 104 0.62 -1.87 -26.84
N GLU A 105 0.62 -2.95 -26.04
CA GLU A 105 -0.47 -3.96 -26.00
C GLU A 105 -1.70 -3.45 -25.22
N GLU A 106 -2.67 -2.81 -25.88
CA GLU A 106 -4.01 -2.40 -25.33
C GLU A 106 -4.02 -1.58 -24.01
N VAL A 107 -2.85 -1.17 -23.53
CA VAL A 107 -2.66 -0.55 -22.22
C VAL A 107 -3.17 0.90 -22.17
N GLN A 108 -3.20 1.60 -23.30
CA GLN A 108 -3.72 2.97 -23.38
C GLN A 108 -5.26 3.07 -23.31
N ASN A 109 -5.97 1.96 -23.52
CA ASN A 109 -7.43 1.88 -23.36
C ASN A 109 -7.86 1.24 -22.02
N ALA A 110 -6.90 0.83 -21.18
CA ALA A 110 -7.14 0.00 -20.00
C ALA A 110 -7.21 0.78 -18.68
N TYR A 111 -7.22 2.12 -18.70
CA TYR A 111 -7.58 2.88 -17.51
C TYR A 111 -9.10 2.81 -17.33
N HIS A 112 -9.52 2.05 -16.34
CA HIS A 112 -10.92 2.00 -15.93
C HIS A 112 -11.03 2.56 -14.53
N SER A 113 -11.85 3.60 -14.37
CA SER A 113 -12.37 4.05 -13.09
C SER A 113 -13.57 3.22 -12.63
N ASP A 114 -14.11 2.38 -13.53
CA ASP A 114 -15.27 1.51 -13.29
C ASP A 114 -14.94 0.05 -13.60
N ILE A 115 -14.93 -0.77 -12.54
CA ILE A 115 -14.67 -2.22 -12.57
C ILE A 115 -15.83 -3.03 -13.15
N SER A 116 -16.97 -2.41 -13.48
CA SER A 116 -18.12 -3.10 -14.08
C SER A 116 -17.80 -3.72 -15.45
N LEU A 117 -16.77 -3.21 -16.13
CA LEU A 117 -16.30 -3.66 -17.44
C LEU A 117 -15.26 -4.81 -17.39
N LEU A 118 -14.75 -5.17 -16.20
CA LEU A 118 -13.76 -6.26 -16.00
C LEU A 118 -14.34 -7.68 -16.03
N ARG A 119 -15.53 -7.89 -16.61
CA ARG A 119 -16.17 -9.21 -16.55
C ARG A 119 -15.38 -10.32 -17.25
N ASP A 120 -14.42 -10.01 -18.14
CA ASP A 120 -13.82 -11.01 -19.05
C ASP A 120 -12.30 -10.95 -19.31
N LEU A 121 -11.47 -10.39 -18.43
CA LEU A 121 -10.00 -10.42 -18.64
C LEU A 121 -9.25 -11.05 -17.47
N ALA A 122 -8.94 -12.35 -17.61
CA ALA A 122 -7.82 -13.17 -17.14
C ALA A 122 -6.89 -12.74 -15.97
N LYS A 123 -7.33 -11.86 -15.06
CA LYS A 123 -6.53 -11.26 -13.98
C LYS A 123 -7.27 -11.28 -12.63
N ILE A 124 -8.21 -12.22 -12.49
CA ILE A 124 -8.69 -12.72 -11.20
C ILE A 124 -7.81 -13.91 -10.84
N PRO A 125 -7.45 -14.14 -9.57
CA PRO A 125 -6.88 -15.42 -9.17
C PRO A 125 -7.88 -16.51 -9.56
N ILE A 126 -7.50 -17.35 -10.53
CA ILE A 126 -8.22 -18.58 -10.95
C ILE A 126 -8.49 -19.55 -9.77
N LEU A 127 -8.01 -19.23 -8.57
CA LEU A 127 -7.97 -20.08 -7.38
C LEU A 127 -8.85 -19.64 -6.21
N LEU A 128 -9.77 -18.68 -6.41
CA LEU A 128 -10.77 -18.36 -5.40
C LEU A 128 -12.13 -18.85 -5.89
N ASN A 129 -12.63 -19.88 -5.21
CA ASN A 129 -13.95 -20.46 -5.38
C ASN A 129 -15.01 -19.35 -5.59
N ASN A 130 -15.97 -19.56 -6.50
CA ASN A 130 -17.00 -18.58 -6.92
C ASN A 130 -17.86 -17.98 -5.78
N HIS A 131 -17.57 -18.31 -4.52
CA HIS A 131 -18.25 -17.90 -3.30
C HIS A 131 -17.48 -16.85 -2.47
N ARG A 132 -16.24 -16.45 -2.85
CA ARG A 132 -15.46 -15.45 -2.10
C ARG A 132 -15.54 -14.06 -2.74
N PHE A 133 -15.86 -13.05 -1.94
CA PHE A 133 -15.84 -11.63 -2.27
C PHE A 133 -14.44 -11.06 -2.07
N PHE A 134 -14.07 -10.05 -2.85
CA PHE A 134 -12.82 -9.31 -2.63
C PHE A 134 -13.10 -7.82 -2.49
N SER A 135 -12.25 -7.16 -1.73
CA SER A 135 -12.23 -5.69 -1.64
C SER A 135 -10.99 -5.18 -2.36
N LEU A 136 -11.18 -4.17 -3.20
CA LEU A 136 -10.10 -3.47 -3.88
C LEU A 136 -9.75 -2.20 -3.13
N LYS A 137 -8.45 -1.88 -3.05
CA LYS A 137 -7.97 -0.66 -2.40
C LYS A 137 -8.44 0.56 -3.16
N MET A 138 -8.18 0.59 -4.45
CA MET A 138 -8.70 1.59 -5.37
C MET A 138 -9.38 0.84 -6.50
N ARG A 139 -10.41 1.43 -7.07
CA ARG A 139 -11.10 0.86 -8.25
C ARG A 139 -10.37 1.19 -9.56
N GLU A 140 -9.25 1.89 -9.45
CA GLU A 140 -8.40 2.35 -10.54
C GLU A 140 -7.26 1.36 -10.74
N TYR A 141 -7.10 0.84 -11.96
CA TYR A 141 -6.01 -0.07 -12.33
C TYR A 141 -5.56 0.24 -13.76
N TRP A 142 -4.40 -0.28 -14.15
CA TRP A 142 -3.80 -0.04 -15.46
C TRP A 142 -3.35 -1.37 -16.08
N GLY A 143 -4.15 -1.90 -17.00
CA GLY A 143 -3.99 -3.25 -17.53
C GLY A 143 -4.03 -4.27 -16.39
N ASP A 144 -2.88 -4.83 -16.06
CA ASP A 144 -2.73 -5.90 -15.07
C ASP A 144 -2.18 -5.46 -13.72
N PHE A 145 -1.86 -4.17 -13.61
CA PHE A 145 -1.12 -3.62 -12.49
C PHE A 145 -2.00 -2.66 -11.70
N TRP A 146 -1.93 -2.77 -10.37
CA TRP A 146 -2.43 -1.74 -9.48
C TRP A 146 -1.57 -0.51 -9.62
N PHE A 147 -2.20 0.67 -9.64
CA PHE A 147 -1.46 1.90 -9.91
C PHE A 147 -0.42 2.18 -8.83
N GLU A 148 -0.70 1.80 -7.58
CA GLU A 148 0.24 1.94 -6.48
C GLU A 148 1.46 1.01 -6.59
N THR A 149 1.40 -0.01 -7.45
CA THR A 149 2.58 -0.82 -7.80
C THR A 149 3.44 -0.12 -8.87
N LEU A 150 2.83 0.67 -9.75
CA LEU A 150 3.49 1.36 -10.86
C LEU A 150 4.03 2.74 -10.47
N ASP A 151 3.38 3.44 -9.54
CA ASP A 151 3.83 4.71 -9.00
C ASP A 151 4.18 4.58 -7.51
N PRO A 152 5.47 4.43 -7.16
CA PRO A 152 5.92 4.27 -5.77
C PRO A 152 5.71 5.54 -4.93
N CYS A 153 5.37 6.65 -5.58
CA CYS A 153 5.00 7.89 -4.91
C CYS A 153 3.51 7.93 -4.53
N HIS A 154 2.73 6.92 -4.95
CA HIS A 154 1.31 6.75 -4.64
C HIS A 154 0.44 7.96 -4.99
N ARG A 155 0.75 8.69 -6.07
CA ARG A 155 -0.09 9.82 -6.50
C ARG A 155 -1.50 9.33 -6.82
N ARG A 156 -2.50 10.17 -6.53
CA ARG A 156 -3.81 10.02 -7.18
C ARG A 156 -3.66 10.40 -8.63
N VAL A 157 -3.74 9.42 -9.52
CA VAL A 157 -3.29 9.55 -10.91
C VAL A 157 -4.36 9.88 -11.91
N THR A 158 -5.63 9.69 -11.55
CA THR A 158 -6.79 10.05 -12.38
C THR A 158 -6.68 11.48 -12.95
N PRO A 159 -6.39 12.52 -12.13
CA PRO A 159 -6.26 13.88 -12.66
C PRO A 159 -5.05 14.05 -13.59
N PHE A 160 -3.98 13.29 -13.37
CA PHE A 160 -2.79 13.30 -14.22
C PHE A 160 -3.09 12.63 -15.57
N LEU A 161 -3.82 11.52 -15.55
CA LEU A 161 -4.19 10.81 -16.76
C LEU A 161 -5.17 11.61 -17.61
N ASP A 162 -6.19 12.23 -17.00
CA ASP A 162 -7.13 13.10 -17.71
C ASP A 162 -6.38 14.22 -18.44
N ARG A 163 -5.47 14.89 -17.73
CA ARG A 163 -4.62 15.93 -18.31
C ARG A 163 -3.71 15.39 -19.42
N TRP A 164 -3.10 14.23 -19.23
CA TRP A 164 -2.25 13.61 -20.25
C TRP A 164 -3.03 13.26 -21.51
N ASN A 165 -4.26 12.73 -21.36
CA ASN A 165 -5.14 12.42 -22.48
C ASN A 165 -5.51 13.68 -23.28
N GLU A 166 -5.79 14.80 -22.61
CA GLU A 166 -6.02 16.09 -23.26
C GLU A 166 -4.78 16.57 -24.02
N LEU A 167 -3.61 16.50 -23.39
CA LEU A 167 -2.34 16.91 -24.02
C LEU A 167 -2.01 16.07 -25.25
N ARG A 168 -2.18 14.75 -25.16
CA ARG A 168 -1.92 13.83 -26.26
C ARG A 168 -2.84 14.05 -27.46
N LYS A 169 -4.10 14.43 -27.23
CA LYS A 169 -5.03 14.82 -28.31
C LYS A 169 -4.56 16.06 -29.05
N LEU A 170 -3.94 17.01 -28.35
CA LEU A 170 -3.42 18.26 -28.91
C LEU A 170 -2.02 18.09 -29.53
N ASN A 171 -1.22 17.17 -29.01
CA ASN A 171 0.15 16.92 -29.46
C ASN A 171 0.44 15.40 -29.52
N PRO A 172 0.45 14.80 -30.72
CA PRO A 172 0.78 13.38 -30.89
C PRO A 172 2.20 13.00 -30.46
N GLN A 173 3.11 13.98 -30.32
CA GLN A 173 4.48 13.77 -29.83
C GLN A 173 4.58 13.76 -28.29
N THR A 174 3.46 13.92 -27.57
CA THR A 174 3.44 13.79 -26.12
C THR A 174 3.98 12.41 -25.72
N PRO A 175 5.00 12.34 -24.85
CA PRO A 175 5.54 11.07 -24.37
C PRO A 175 4.47 10.19 -23.75
N HIS A 176 4.69 8.88 -23.77
CA HIS A 176 3.78 7.92 -23.14
C HIS A 176 3.59 8.27 -21.65
N PHE A 177 2.40 7.98 -21.10
CA PHE A 177 1.92 8.49 -19.83
C PHE A 177 2.94 8.38 -18.68
N PHE A 178 3.60 7.24 -18.50
CA PHE A 178 4.59 7.06 -17.43
C PHE A 178 5.86 7.93 -17.58
N LEU A 179 6.30 8.21 -18.82
CA LEU A 179 7.42 9.15 -19.04
C LEU A 179 7.00 10.59 -18.87
N TRP A 180 5.78 10.94 -19.29
CA TRP A 180 5.24 12.26 -19.00
C TRP A 180 5.08 12.45 -17.48
N LEU A 181 4.61 11.43 -16.76
CA LEU A 181 4.39 11.45 -15.32
C LEU A 181 5.70 11.68 -14.52
N GLU A 182 6.86 11.29 -15.05
CA GLU A 182 8.18 11.59 -14.48
C GLU A 182 8.52 13.08 -14.45
N THR A 183 7.89 13.88 -15.32
CA THR A 183 8.09 15.33 -15.37
C THR A 183 7.14 16.11 -14.46
N GLN A 184 6.18 15.41 -13.83
CA GLN A 184 5.13 16.05 -13.05
C GLN A 184 5.52 16.17 -11.57
N HIS A 185 5.22 17.32 -10.98
CA HIS A 185 5.39 17.52 -9.54
C HIS A 185 4.45 16.63 -8.74
N ILE A 186 4.91 16.19 -7.58
CA ILE A 186 4.09 15.45 -6.62
C ILE A 186 3.45 16.44 -5.65
N PRO A 187 2.13 16.36 -5.41
CA PRO A 187 1.51 17.17 -4.38
C PRO A 187 2.14 16.87 -3.01
N LYS A 188 2.50 17.91 -2.24
CA LYS A 188 3.18 17.80 -0.94
C LYS A 188 2.43 16.98 0.15
N TYR A 189 1.20 16.56 -0.12
CA TYR A 189 0.30 15.94 0.86
C TYR A 189 -0.25 14.59 0.38
N VAL A 190 0.51 13.82 -0.40
CA VAL A 190 0.10 12.45 -0.76
C VAL A 190 0.32 11.55 0.46
N PRO A 191 -0.71 10.85 0.97
CA PRO A 191 -0.55 9.88 2.05
C PRO A 191 0.42 8.77 1.61
N ARG A 192 1.53 8.62 2.33
CA ARG A 192 2.53 7.59 2.00
C ARG A 192 2.17 6.29 2.71
N VAL A 193 2.31 5.19 1.99
CA VAL A 193 2.15 3.85 2.56
C VAL A 193 3.48 3.12 2.46
N THR A 194 3.96 2.63 3.59
CA THR A 194 5.11 1.72 3.60
C THR A 194 4.64 0.29 3.32
N TYR A 195 5.14 -0.33 2.26
CA TYR A 195 4.88 -1.73 1.94
C TYR A 195 5.87 -2.66 2.65
N LEU A 196 5.34 -3.58 3.43
CA LEU A 196 6.12 -4.56 4.18
C LEU A 196 6.42 -5.77 3.28
N LYS A 197 7.65 -6.29 3.36
CA LYS A 197 8.09 -7.44 2.55
C LYS A 197 8.96 -8.39 3.38
N GLY A 198 9.05 -9.65 2.94
CA GLY A 198 9.92 -10.65 3.54
C GLY A 198 9.70 -10.81 5.05
N GLU A 199 10.77 -10.68 5.82
CA GLU A 199 10.72 -10.84 7.29
C GLU A 199 9.82 -9.80 7.96
N GLU A 200 9.78 -8.55 7.47
CA GLU A 200 8.95 -7.50 8.06
C GLU A 200 7.46 -7.81 7.95
N LEU A 201 7.04 -8.40 6.84
CA LEU A 201 5.66 -8.84 6.63
C LEU A 201 5.34 -10.07 7.49
N GLU A 202 6.27 -11.03 7.57
CA GLU A 202 6.08 -12.24 8.39
C GLU A 202 5.94 -11.90 9.88
N LYS A 203 6.64 -10.87 10.38
CA LYS A 203 6.45 -10.36 11.75
C LYS A 203 5.05 -9.81 12.03
N LYS A 204 4.26 -9.50 10.99
CA LYS A 204 2.86 -9.06 11.12
C LYS A 204 1.86 -10.20 11.01
N ARG A 205 2.31 -11.43 10.75
CA ARG A 205 1.43 -12.57 10.52
C ARG A 205 0.71 -13.02 11.79
N LEU A 206 -0.57 -13.36 11.63
CA LEU A 206 -1.38 -14.06 12.62
C LEU A 206 -1.70 -15.47 12.15
N ILE A 207 -1.71 -16.40 13.09
CA ILE A 207 -2.25 -17.74 12.91
C ILE A 207 -3.34 -18.00 13.93
N VAL A 208 -4.14 -19.01 13.66
CA VAL A 208 -5.13 -19.51 14.60
C VAL A 208 -4.71 -20.90 15.06
N LYS A 209 -4.68 -21.09 16.38
CA LYS A 209 -4.33 -22.37 17.01
C LYS A 209 -5.16 -22.53 18.28
N ASP A 210 -5.75 -23.70 18.45
CA ASP A 210 -6.56 -24.06 19.61
C ASP A 210 -7.70 -23.06 19.88
N GLY A 211 -8.35 -22.57 18.82
CA GLY A 211 -9.44 -21.60 18.93
C GLY A 211 -9.00 -20.14 19.08
N LEU A 212 -7.71 -19.87 19.24
CA LEU A 212 -7.17 -18.55 19.59
C LEU A 212 -6.25 -18.00 18.50
N PHE A 213 -6.20 -16.68 18.39
CA PHE A 213 -5.26 -15.96 17.54
C PHE A 213 -3.89 -15.85 18.21
N TRP A 214 -2.85 -16.16 17.44
CA TRP A 214 -1.46 -16.04 17.82
C TRP A 214 -0.75 -15.10 16.84
N LYS A 215 0.16 -14.28 17.35
CA LYS A 215 1.00 -13.38 16.55
C LYS A 215 2.44 -13.83 16.54
N LYS A 216 3.13 -13.56 15.42
CA LYS A 216 4.57 -13.81 15.30
C LYS A 216 5.35 -12.79 16.14
N THR A 217 6.35 -13.25 16.88
CA THR A 217 7.39 -12.42 17.53
C THR A 217 8.76 -12.75 16.93
N ASP A 218 9.81 -12.04 17.36
CA ASP A 218 11.17 -12.20 16.80
C ASP A 218 11.71 -13.64 16.86
N SER A 219 11.24 -14.46 17.80
CA SER A 219 11.67 -15.86 17.94
C SER A 219 10.53 -16.88 18.13
N GLU A 220 9.32 -16.47 18.52
CA GLU A 220 8.27 -17.41 18.93
C GLU A 220 6.86 -16.98 18.45
N TRP A 221 5.86 -17.79 18.77
CA TRP A 221 4.44 -17.44 18.64
C TRP A 221 3.89 -17.12 20.02
N ALA A 222 3.19 -15.99 20.15
CA ALA A 222 2.52 -15.59 21.38
C ALA A 222 1.04 -15.31 21.14
N LEU A 223 0.21 -15.42 22.17
CA LEU A 223 -1.20 -15.03 22.08
C LEU A 223 -1.29 -13.58 21.61
N ALA A 224 -2.13 -13.35 20.60
CA ALA A 224 -2.36 -12.02 20.08
C ALA A 224 -3.08 -11.18 21.16
N ASN A 225 -2.55 -9.99 21.42
CA ASN A 225 -3.15 -9.05 22.37
C ASN A 225 -3.12 -7.65 21.77
N PHE A 226 -4.18 -7.36 21.00
CA PHE A 226 -4.48 -6.12 20.30
C PHE A 226 -5.70 -5.51 20.98
N ASN A 227 -5.54 -5.01 22.20
CA ASN A 227 -6.66 -4.60 23.07
C ASN A 227 -6.43 -3.26 23.79
N THR A 228 -5.40 -2.51 23.41
CA THR A 228 -5.13 -1.22 24.08
C THR A 228 -6.20 -0.20 23.68
N PRO A 229 -6.96 0.39 24.62
CA PRO A 229 -8.12 1.23 24.30
C PRO A 229 -7.84 2.45 23.42
N SER A 230 -6.64 3.03 23.52
CA SER A 230 -6.22 4.20 22.74
C SER A 230 -5.66 3.87 21.36
N LYS A 231 -5.50 2.58 21.04
CA LYS A 231 -4.82 2.11 19.83
C LYS A 231 -5.83 1.48 18.87
N ARG A 232 -5.60 1.72 17.58
CA ARG A 232 -6.37 1.10 16.50
C ARG A 232 -5.52 -0.03 15.93
N TYR A 233 -6.11 -1.19 15.71
CA TYR A 233 -5.40 -2.35 15.17
C TYR A 233 -6.05 -2.76 13.87
N LEU A 234 -5.31 -2.56 12.79
CA LEU A 234 -5.73 -2.90 11.45
C LEU A 234 -5.29 -4.31 11.09
N PHE A 235 -6.08 -4.97 10.25
CA PHE A 235 -5.75 -6.28 9.71
C PHE A 235 -6.12 -6.38 8.24
N SER A 236 -5.46 -7.27 7.51
CA SER A 236 -5.85 -7.66 6.15
C SER A 236 -5.69 -9.15 5.96
N ILE A 237 -6.58 -9.71 5.15
CA ILE A 237 -6.58 -11.10 4.73
C ILE A 237 -6.21 -11.13 3.25
N ASP A 238 -5.06 -11.70 2.93
CA ASP A 238 -4.62 -11.79 1.54
C ASP A 238 -5.41 -12.85 0.75
N LEU A 239 -5.10 -12.99 -0.54
CA LEU A 239 -5.78 -13.93 -1.44
C LEU A 239 -5.49 -15.40 -1.15
N THR A 240 -4.44 -15.71 -0.40
CA THR A 240 -4.17 -17.06 0.10
C THR A 240 -4.91 -17.35 1.40
N GLY A 241 -5.57 -16.33 1.97
CA GLY A 241 -6.24 -16.38 3.25
C GLY A 241 -5.32 -16.08 4.42
N GLU A 242 -4.06 -15.72 4.23
CA GLU A 242 -3.15 -15.37 5.32
C GLU A 242 -3.56 -14.05 5.97
N ILE A 243 -3.44 -13.99 7.30
CA ILE A 243 -3.91 -12.87 8.11
C ILE A 243 -2.69 -12.08 8.58
N TYR A 244 -2.71 -10.78 8.32
CA TYR A 244 -1.69 -9.84 8.79
C TYR A 244 -2.33 -8.76 9.63
N ALA A 245 -1.66 -8.34 10.69
CA ALA A 245 -2.16 -7.31 11.58
C ALA A 245 -1.05 -6.42 12.15
N ALA A 246 -1.40 -5.17 12.41
CA ALA A 246 -0.53 -4.20 13.04
C ALA A 246 -1.35 -3.18 13.82
N GLU A 247 -0.68 -2.49 14.73
CA GLU A 247 -1.16 -1.21 15.22
C GLU A 247 -1.15 -0.20 14.07
N GLU A 248 -2.18 0.63 14.00
CA GLU A 248 -2.25 1.78 13.12
C GLU A 248 -1.33 2.87 13.67
N GLU A 249 -0.12 2.90 13.12
CA GLU A 249 0.92 3.89 13.38
C GLU A 249 1.27 4.61 12.06
N GLU A 250 2.04 5.68 12.15
CA GLU A 250 2.43 6.48 10.99
C GLU A 250 3.10 5.60 9.90
N GLY A 251 2.54 5.63 8.69
CA GLY A 251 3.05 4.90 7.52
C GLY A 251 2.56 3.46 7.34
N VAL A 252 1.88 2.84 8.32
CA VAL A 252 1.29 1.49 8.19
C VAL A 252 -0.22 1.58 7.96
N SER A 253 -0.70 0.96 6.89
CA SER A 253 -2.12 0.87 6.54
C SER A 253 -2.50 -0.56 6.14
N HIS A 254 -3.78 -0.85 5.88
CA HIS A 254 -4.24 -2.14 5.32
C HIS A 254 -3.40 -2.56 4.10
N SER A 255 -3.05 -1.59 3.25
CA SER A 255 -2.31 -1.85 2.02
C SER A 255 -0.82 -2.11 2.23
N SER A 256 -0.29 -1.83 3.43
CA SER A 256 1.09 -2.17 3.80
C SER A 256 1.36 -3.67 3.73
N PHE A 257 0.35 -4.51 3.99
CA PHE A 257 0.50 -5.97 3.98
C PHE A 257 0.46 -6.57 2.58
N THR A 258 -0.37 -6.00 1.71
CA THR A 258 -0.69 -6.62 0.40
C THR A 258 -0.05 -5.89 -0.78
N CYS A 259 0.70 -4.81 -0.54
CA CYS A 259 1.28 -3.97 -1.58
C CYS A 259 0.20 -3.45 -2.56
N GLY A 260 -0.99 -3.10 -2.04
CA GLY A 260 -2.12 -2.62 -2.85
C GLY A 260 -2.93 -3.71 -3.56
N LYS A 261 -2.55 -4.98 -3.45
CA LYS A 261 -3.30 -6.09 -4.06
C LYS A 261 -4.71 -6.25 -3.44
N PRO A 262 -5.64 -6.92 -4.16
CA PRO A 262 -6.96 -7.26 -3.64
C PRO A 262 -6.84 -8.07 -2.35
N VAL A 263 -7.80 -7.89 -1.45
CA VAL A 263 -7.88 -8.61 -0.18
C VAL A 263 -9.19 -9.38 -0.09
N LEU A 264 -9.16 -10.51 0.60
CA LEU A 264 -10.38 -11.23 0.99
C LEU A 264 -11.13 -10.51 2.13
N GLY A 265 -10.44 -9.65 2.86
CA GLY A 265 -11.04 -8.81 3.88
C GLY A 265 -10.03 -7.90 4.51
N GLY A 266 -10.50 -6.77 5.02
CA GLY A 266 -9.67 -5.85 5.79
C GLY A 266 -10.56 -4.98 6.66
N GLY A 267 -10.07 -4.64 7.84
CA GLY A 267 -10.83 -3.90 8.83
C GLY A 267 -9.97 -3.52 10.02
N LEU A 268 -10.63 -3.15 11.11
CA LEU A 268 -10.01 -3.09 12.42
C LEU A 268 -10.56 -4.23 13.27
N PHE A 269 -9.79 -4.64 14.26
CA PHE A 269 -10.28 -5.59 15.25
C PHE A 269 -9.75 -5.25 16.65
N GLN A 270 -10.27 -5.95 17.64
CA GLN A 270 -9.62 -6.05 18.93
C GLN A 270 -9.51 -7.53 19.28
N ILE A 271 -8.34 -7.93 19.78
CA ILE A 271 -8.06 -9.29 20.23
C ILE A 271 -7.52 -9.21 21.64
N HIS A 272 -8.15 -9.90 22.59
CA HIS A 272 -7.69 -9.98 23.96
C HIS A 272 -7.29 -11.41 24.30
N GLN A 273 -6.03 -11.63 24.66
CA GLN A 273 -5.51 -12.98 25.00
C GLN A 273 -5.85 -14.04 23.93
N GLY A 274 -5.71 -13.67 22.67
CA GLY A 274 -6.02 -14.52 21.51
C GLY A 274 -7.51 -14.61 21.15
N GLN A 275 -8.43 -14.04 21.93
CA GLN A 275 -9.86 -14.04 21.62
C GLN A 275 -10.26 -12.78 20.86
N LEU A 276 -10.94 -12.94 19.73
CA LEU A 276 -11.50 -11.81 18.97
C LEU A 276 -12.65 -11.20 19.77
N THR A 277 -12.54 -9.93 20.17
CA THR A 277 -13.56 -9.25 20.97
C THR A 277 -14.38 -8.25 20.17
N SER A 278 -13.78 -7.68 19.12
CA SER A 278 -14.51 -6.83 18.17
C SER A 278 -13.96 -6.92 16.76
N LEU A 279 -14.83 -6.70 15.79
CA LEU A 279 -14.52 -6.57 14.38
C LEU A 279 -15.18 -5.29 13.86
N ALA A 280 -14.39 -4.34 13.39
CA ALA A 280 -14.89 -3.18 12.66
C ALA A 280 -14.62 -3.32 11.17
N LEU A 281 -15.69 -3.20 10.37
CA LEU A 281 -15.65 -3.10 8.92
C LEU A 281 -15.21 -1.69 8.50
N GLU A 282 -14.04 -1.28 9.01
CA GLU A 282 -13.41 0.03 8.79
C GLU A 282 -12.06 -0.19 8.14
N SER A 283 -11.97 0.01 6.83
CA SER A 283 -10.70 -0.10 6.10
C SER A 283 -10.57 0.92 4.98
N GLY A 284 -10.69 2.21 5.34
CA GLY A 284 -10.42 3.32 4.41
C GLY A 284 -11.05 3.11 3.02
N HIS A 285 -10.20 3.08 1.99
CA HIS A 285 -10.63 2.91 0.60
C HIS A 285 -11.20 1.52 0.24
N TYR A 286 -10.97 0.49 1.05
CA TYR A 286 -11.51 -0.86 0.82
C TYR A 286 -13.01 -0.98 1.13
N MET A 287 -13.59 -0.03 1.90
CA MET A 287 -15.03 0.09 2.24
C MET A 287 -15.76 -1.27 2.29
N PRO A 288 -15.41 -2.13 3.27
CA PRO A 288 -15.83 -3.52 3.28
C PRO A 288 -17.35 -3.62 3.41
N SER A 289 -17.95 -4.36 2.48
CA SER A 289 -19.39 -4.63 2.45
C SER A 289 -19.80 -5.55 3.60
N MET A 290 -21.11 -5.69 3.84
CA MET A 290 -21.61 -6.67 4.81
C MET A 290 -21.22 -8.10 4.42
N GLU A 291 -21.19 -8.38 3.11
CA GLU A 291 -20.72 -9.65 2.54
C GLU A 291 -19.25 -9.91 2.87
N THR A 292 -18.40 -8.90 2.71
CA THR A 292 -16.99 -8.98 3.09
C THR A 292 -16.83 -9.20 4.61
N GLY A 293 -17.66 -8.53 5.42
CA GLY A 293 -17.64 -8.72 6.88
C GLY A 293 -18.03 -10.13 7.30
N HIS A 294 -19.10 -10.69 6.72
CA HIS A 294 -19.49 -12.08 6.93
C HIS A 294 -18.39 -13.05 6.49
N GLN A 295 -17.79 -12.81 5.32
CA GLN A 295 -16.67 -13.61 4.83
C GLN A 295 -15.45 -13.56 5.76
N ILE A 296 -15.11 -12.41 6.34
CA ILE A 296 -14.00 -12.31 7.30
C ILE A 296 -14.22 -13.26 8.47
N LEU A 297 -15.41 -13.23 9.07
CA LEU A 297 -15.76 -14.12 10.18
C LEU A 297 -15.71 -15.59 9.77
N LYS A 298 -16.22 -15.90 8.58
CA LYS A 298 -16.16 -17.26 8.03
C LYS A 298 -14.72 -17.72 7.80
N ILE A 299 -13.83 -16.87 7.29
CA ILE A 299 -12.40 -17.21 7.12
C ILE A 299 -11.73 -17.46 8.46
N PHE A 300 -12.06 -16.68 9.49
CA PHE A 300 -11.56 -16.91 10.84
C PHE A 300 -12.03 -18.25 11.40
N GLU A 301 -13.32 -18.58 11.25
CA GLU A 301 -13.89 -19.87 11.64
C GLU A 301 -13.28 -21.05 10.85
N GLU A 302 -13.11 -20.92 9.53
CA GLU A 302 -12.44 -21.91 8.65
C GLU A 302 -10.99 -22.18 9.07
N LYS A 303 -10.31 -21.17 9.64
CA LYS A 303 -8.97 -21.32 10.24
C LYS A 303 -8.98 -21.89 11.67
N GLY A 304 -10.16 -22.16 12.22
CA GLY A 304 -10.35 -22.76 13.54
C GLY A 304 -10.48 -21.75 14.68
N ALA A 305 -10.84 -20.49 14.41
CA ALA A 305 -11.01 -19.49 15.46
C ALA A 305 -12.35 -19.70 16.17
N LEU A 306 -12.36 -19.62 17.49
CA LEU A 306 -13.60 -19.60 18.26
C LEU A 306 -14.14 -18.17 18.30
N LEU A 307 -15.24 -17.94 17.60
CA LEU A 307 -15.95 -16.65 17.63
C LEU A 307 -16.82 -16.58 18.90
N PRO A 308 -16.72 -15.52 19.71
CA PRO A 308 -17.51 -15.44 20.93
C PRO A 308 -18.96 -15.07 20.62
N GLY A 309 -19.88 -15.61 21.42
CA GLY A 309 -21.32 -15.35 21.28
C GLY A 309 -21.75 -13.88 21.48
N ASN A 310 -20.86 -13.02 21.95
CA ASN A 310 -21.06 -11.58 22.15
C ASN A 310 -20.08 -10.73 21.33
N LEU A 311 -19.72 -11.18 20.12
CA LEU A 311 -18.79 -10.47 19.28
C LEU A 311 -19.34 -9.09 18.90
N GLU A 312 -18.60 -8.03 19.19
CA GLU A 312 -18.95 -6.70 18.74
C GLU A 312 -18.59 -6.53 17.26
N VAL A 313 -19.59 -6.38 16.40
CA VAL A 313 -19.42 -6.04 14.99
C VAL A 313 -19.78 -4.58 14.77
N ILE A 314 -18.83 -3.82 14.25
CA ILE A 314 -18.98 -2.40 13.95
C ILE A 314 -18.98 -2.24 12.44
N PHE A 315 -20.00 -1.57 11.90
CA PHE A 315 -20.09 -1.24 10.48
C PHE A 315 -20.46 0.22 10.29
N PHE A 316 -20.15 0.72 9.10
CA PHE A 316 -20.40 2.11 8.72
C PHE A 316 -21.44 2.10 7.63
N TYR A 317 -22.59 2.73 7.92
CA TYR A 317 -23.60 3.01 6.90
C TYR A 317 -23.52 4.50 6.62
N ASP A 318 -23.00 4.85 5.44
CA ASP A 318 -22.51 6.21 5.14
C ASP A 318 -21.44 6.64 6.18
N ARG A 319 -21.40 7.91 6.60
CA ARG A 319 -20.46 8.42 7.62
C ARG A 319 -20.81 8.03 9.07
N ASN A 320 -21.93 7.36 9.28
CA ASN A 320 -22.40 7.03 10.63
C ASN A 320 -21.87 5.67 11.09
N LYS A 321 -21.31 5.64 12.29
CA LYS A 321 -20.83 4.41 12.95
C LYS A 321 -21.97 3.68 13.65
N TYR A 322 -22.11 2.39 13.36
CA TYR A 322 -23.08 1.51 13.98
C TYR A 322 -22.35 0.34 14.66
N LYS A 323 -22.65 0.14 15.94
CA LYS A 323 -22.11 -0.93 16.78
C LYS A 323 -23.24 -1.92 17.04
N ILE A 324 -23.00 -3.18 16.76
CA ILE A 324 -23.96 -4.27 16.98
C ILE A 324 -23.24 -5.40 17.70
N GLU A 325 -23.90 -5.96 18.70
CA GLU A 325 -23.48 -7.21 19.31
C GLU A 325 -24.07 -8.36 18.49
N LEU A 326 -23.20 -9.17 17.91
CA LEU A 326 -23.58 -10.28 17.06
C LEU A 326 -23.44 -11.60 17.83
N VAL A 327 -24.52 -12.38 17.83
CA VAL A 327 -24.47 -13.77 18.27
C VAL A 327 -23.86 -14.60 17.14
N THR A 328 -22.63 -15.06 17.34
CA THR A 328 -21.83 -15.75 16.29
C THR A 328 -21.65 -17.25 16.51
N ASN A 329 -22.34 -17.85 17.50
CA ASN A 329 -22.27 -19.29 17.72
C ASN A 329 -23.67 -19.94 17.67
N PRO A 330 -24.02 -20.62 16.56
CA PRO A 330 -23.26 -20.71 15.31
C PRO A 330 -23.23 -19.38 14.55
N LEU A 331 -22.28 -19.20 13.63
CA LEU A 331 -22.21 -18.01 12.79
C LEU A 331 -23.49 -17.93 11.93
N PRO A 332 -24.24 -16.80 11.93
CA PRO A 332 -25.47 -16.70 11.16
C PRO A 332 -25.20 -16.83 9.66
N SER A 333 -26.23 -17.23 8.89
CA SER A 333 -26.17 -17.19 7.43
C SER A 333 -25.93 -15.75 6.95
N LEU A 334 -25.46 -15.56 5.71
CA LEU A 334 -25.27 -14.23 5.15
C LEU A 334 -26.57 -13.39 5.15
N GLU A 335 -27.71 -14.02 4.88
CA GLU A 335 -29.03 -13.37 4.91
C GLU A 335 -29.39 -12.93 6.34
N GLN A 336 -29.25 -13.82 7.32
CA GLN A 336 -29.48 -13.49 8.73
C GLN A 336 -28.53 -12.40 9.23
N PHE A 337 -27.26 -12.46 8.81
CA PHE A 337 -26.26 -11.44 9.13
C PHE A 337 -26.69 -10.07 8.60
N LYS A 338 -27.11 -9.98 7.34
CA LYS A 338 -27.64 -8.74 6.74
C LYS A 338 -28.88 -8.24 7.46
N GLU A 339 -29.86 -9.10 7.72
CA GLU A 339 -31.10 -8.74 8.41
C GLU A 339 -30.83 -8.15 9.80
N VAL A 340 -29.90 -8.75 10.57
CA VAL A 340 -29.52 -8.25 11.90
C VAL A 340 -28.89 -6.85 11.80
N LEU A 341 -27.98 -6.65 10.84
CA LEU A 341 -27.31 -5.36 10.63
C LEU A 341 -28.31 -4.27 10.19
N GLU A 342 -29.16 -4.58 9.21
CA GLU A 342 -30.18 -3.67 8.67
C GLU A 342 -31.26 -3.32 9.71
N SER A 343 -31.73 -4.31 10.47
CA SER A 343 -32.72 -4.11 11.54
C SER A 343 -32.19 -3.20 12.64
N ALA A 344 -30.95 -3.41 13.08
CA ALA A 344 -30.31 -2.55 14.05
C ALA A 344 -30.06 -1.12 13.52
N TYR A 345 -29.70 -0.98 12.24
CA TYR A 345 -29.63 0.32 11.58
C TYR A 345 -30.99 1.05 11.60
N ALA A 346 -32.06 0.36 11.21
CA ALA A 346 -33.41 0.91 11.19
C ALA A 346 -33.94 1.31 12.58
N ARG A 347 -33.64 0.54 13.64
CA ARG A 347 -33.99 0.88 15.03
C ARG A 347 -33.32 2.17 15.48
N LYS A 348 -32.02 2.31 15.19
CA LYS A 348 -31.24 3.50 15.59
C LYS A 348 -31.67 4.76 14.85
N LEU A 349 -32.06 4.67 13.57
CA LEU A 349 -32.66 5.80 12.84
C LEU A 349 -33.97 6.29 13.47
N ARG A 350 -34.73 5.40 14.12
CA ARG A 350 -35.99 5.72 14.80
C ARG A 350 -35.78 6.22 16.24
N GLY A 351 -34.53 6.37 16.70
CA GLY A 351 -34.22 6.78 18.07
C GLY A 351 -34.56 5.72 19.13
N VAL A 352 -34.76 4.47 18.72
CA VAL A 352 -35.04 3.36 19.63
C VAL A 352 -33.70 2.68 19.96
N SER A 353 -33.28 2.79 21.22
CA SER A 353 -32.03 2.20 21.74
C SER A 353 -32.08 0.67 21.76
#